data_AF-A0A838LUI6-F1
#
_entry.id   AF-A0A838LUI6-F1
#
_cell.length_a   1.000
_cell.length_b   1.000
_cell.length_c   1.000
_cell.angle_alpha   90.00
_cell.angle_beta   90.00
_cell.angle_gamma   90.00
#
_symmetry.space_group_name_H-M   'P 1'
#
loop_
_entity.id
_entity.type
_entity.pdbx_description
1 polymer ?
#
loop_
_entity_poly.entity_id
_entity_poly.type
_entity_poly.pdbx_seq_one_letter_code
_entity_poly.pdbx_strand_id
1 'polypeptide(L)'
;MPALIEDAGRELRRIVRINEEIKTVVARAFKTNLMAMNAIFLAKRAGQSALGFGVLSNELRQFAMDLQKQMAQLREMTHGSVAKLTALLRQARLSRVFERTRNESTGTGRMLIDEFMKNRQNTADARQSEQIAAHNRRLTQMIADTAQLAELGGVLARSAKIEAAYGGPFSAALTQVSSDFERTIGEIQHSLSGLGRQQVD
;
A
#
# COMPACT_ATOMS: atom_id res chain seq x y z
N MET A 1 15.75 -4.73 24.45
CA MET A 1 15.41 -3.29 24.51
C MET A 1 16.04 -2.46 23.39
N PRO A 2 17.36 -2.50 23.09
CA PRO A 2 17.89 -1.88 21.86
C PRO A 2 17.23 -2.44 20.59
N ALA A 3 17.03 -3.77 20.56
CA ALA A 3 16.28 -4.44 19.50
C ALA A 3 14.88 -3.84 19.25
N LEU A 4 14.09 -3.53 20.29
CA LEU A 4 12.74 -2.96 20.14
C LEU A 4 12.73 -1.58 19.46
N ILE A 5 13.72 -0.74 19.73
CA ILE A 5 13.84 0.59 19.10
C ILE A 5 14.33 0.46 17.67
N GLU A 6 15.26 -0.46 17.41
CA GLU A 6 15.72 -0.76 16.06
C GLU A 6 14.59 -1.35 15.20
N ASP A 7 13.82 -2.28 15.75
CA ASP A 7 12.66 -2.90 15.11
C ASP A 7 11.60 -1.86 14.78
N ALA A 8 11.28 -0.99 15.73
CA ALA A 8 10.36 0.12 15.50
C ALA A 8 10.88 1.12 14.46
N GLY A 9 12.18 1.40 14.45
CA GLY A 9 12.81 2.23 13.43
C GLY A 9 12.73 1.61 12.03
N ARG A 10 12.93 0.29 11.92
CA ARG A 10 12.75 -0.45 10.66
C ARG A 10 11.29 -0.41 10.19
N GLU A 11 10.34 -0.65 11.08
CA GLU A 11 8.91 -0.61 10.74
C GLU A 11 8.46 0.79 10.31
N LEU A 12 8.92 1.84 10.98
CA LEU A 12 8.58 3.21 10.60
C LEU A 12 9.10 3.55 9.20
N ARG A 13 10.35 3.17 8.87
CA ARG A 13 10.91 3.35 7.51
C ARG A 13 10.09 2.59 6.47
N ARG A 14 9.66 1.37 6.78
CA ARG A 14 8.79 0.56 5.93
C ARG A 14 7.46 1.26 5.66
N ILE A 15 6.78 1.73 6.70
CA ILE A 15 5.52 2.50 6.61
C ILE A 15 5.70 3.76 5.75
N VAL A 16 6.77 4.54 5.97
CA VAL A 16 7.04 5.76 5.19
C VAL A 16 7.20 5.42 3.72
N ARG A 17 7.95 4.36 3.39
CA ARG A 17 8.11 3.92 2.01
C ARG A 17 6.78 3.49 1.37
N ILE A 18 5.95 2.74 2.09
CA ILE A 18 4.61 2.37 1.63
C ILE A 18 3.80 3.63 1.29
N ASN A 19 3.84 4.66 2.14
CA ASN A 19 3.15 5.92 1.87
C ASN A 19 3.65 6.65 0.62
N GLU A 20 4.96 6.63 0.34
CA GLU A 20 5.51 7.24 -0.87
C GLU A 20 5.10 6.47 -2.14
N GLU A 21 5.11 5.14 -2.09
CA GLU A 21 4.62 4.31 -3.20
C GLU A 21 3.11 4.51 -3.43
N ILE A 22 2.31 4.62 -2.36
CA ILE A 22 0.88 4.94 -2.46
C ILE A 22 0.66 6.23 -3.25
N LYS A 23 1.39 7.31 -2.91
CA LYS A 23 1.25 8.60 -3.64
C LYS A 23 1.57 8.43 -5.12
N THR A 24 2.65 7.71 -5.42
CA THR A 24 3.10 7.45 -6.79
C THR A 24 2.07 6.64 -7.57
N VAL A 25 1.55 5.57 -6.98
CA VAL A 25 0.53 4.72 -7.60
C VAL A 25 -0.79 5.47 -7.80
N VAL A 26 -1.23 6.30 -6.84
CA VAL A 26 -2.44 7.12 -6.97
C VAL A 26 -2.32 8.12 -8.13
N ALA A 27 -1.17 8.78 -8.27
CA ALA A 27 -0.92 9.70 -9.37
C ALA A 27 -0.96 8.99 -10.74
N ARG A 28 -0.34 7.81 -10.82
CA ARG A 28 -0.37 6.98 -12.05
C ARG A 28 -1.77 6.46 -12.36
N ALA A 29 -2.51 5.99 -11.35
CA ALA A 29 -3.89 5.54 -11.51
C ALA A 29 -4.79 6.68 -12.01
N PHE A 30 -4.62 7.90 -11.48
CA PHE A 30 -5.33 9.08 -11.96
C PHE A 30 -5.02 9.38 -13.43
N LYS A 31 -3.74 9.32 -13.82
CA LYS A 31 -3.31 9.48 -15.22
C LYS A 31 -3.94 8.41 -16.12
N THR A 32 -3.91 7.13 -15.72
CA THR A 32 -4.55 6.02 -16.44
C THR A 32 -6.05 6.26 -16.61
N ASN A 33 -6.75 6.71 -15.56
CA ASN A 33 -8.18 7.04 -15.63
C ASN A 33 -8.47 8.14 -16.66
N LEU A 34 -7.67 9.22 -16.68
CA LEU A 34 -7.83 10.32 -17.64
C LEU A 34 -7.56 9.85 -19.08
N MET A 35 -6.48 9.08 -19.26
CA MET A 35 -6.15 8.49 -20.56
C MET A 35 -7.25 7.56 -21.05
N ALA A 36 -7.81 6.71 -20.17
CA ALA A 36 -8.92 5.81 -20.46
C ALA A 36 -10.17 6.57 -20.89
N MET A 37 -10.49 7.67 -20.21
CA MET A 37 -11.59 8.53 -20.61
C MET A 37 -11.39 9.10 -22.03
N ASN A 38 -10.21 9.66 -22.32
CA ASN A 38 -9.89 10.19 -23.64
C ASN A 38 -9.89 9.09 -24.73
N ALA A 39 -9.39 7.91 -24.39
CA ALA A 39 -9.37 6.72 -25.24
C ALA A 39 -10.78 6.26 -25.63
N ILE A 40 -11.74 6.29 -24.69
CA ILE A 40 -13.14 5.98 -24.96
C ILE A 40 -13.74 6.95 -25.99
N PHE A 41 -13.44 8.25 -25.90
CA PHE A 41 -13.91 9.23 -26.90
C PHE A 41 -13.27 8.97 -28.28
N LEU A 42 -11.98 8.67 -28.31
CA LEU A 42 -11.27 8.34 -29.55
C LEU A 42 -11.84 7.07 -30.21
N ALA A 43 -12.11 6.03 -29.43
CA ALA A 43 -12.73 4.80 -29.89
C ALA A 43 -14.13 5.05 -30.47
N LYS A 44 -14.96 5.86 -29.78
CA LYS A 44 -16.27 6.27 -30.30
C LYS A 44 -16.18 6.99 -31.64
N ARG A 45 -15.18 7.87 -31.81
CA ARG A 45 -14.92 8.58 -33.08
C ARG A 45 -14.47 7.63 -34.19
N ALA A 46 -13.67 6.62 -33.85
CA ALA A 46 -13.20 5.60 -34.78
C ALA A 46 -14.28 4.59 -35.18
N GLY A 47 -15.41 4.56 -34.46
CA GLY A 47 -16.58 3.76 -34.81
C GLY A 47 -16.33 2.25 -34.69
N GLN A 48 -16.84 1.49 -35.65
CA GLN A 48 -16.83 0.02 -35.59
C GLN A 48 -15.41 -0.56 -35.53
N SER A 49 -14.44 0.10 -36.14
CA SER A 49 -13.04 -0.36 -36.18
C SER A 49 -12.32 -0.33 -34.82
N ALA A 50 -12.89 0.32 -33.80
CA ALA A 50 -12.25 0.47 -32.49
C ALA A 50 -13.15 0.04 -31.31
N LEU A 51 -14.18 -0.78 -31.57
CA LEU A 51 -15.11 -1.21 -30.52
C LEU A 51 -14.42 -1.99 -29.40
N GLY A 52 -13.58 -2.98 -29.74
CA GLY A 52 -12.83 -3.76 -28.76
C GLY A 52 -11.90 -2.89 -27.91
N PHE A 53 -11.20 -1.94 -28.56
CA PHE A 53 -10.38 -0.96 -27.86
C PHE A 53 -11.21 -0.06 -26.91
N GLY A 54 -12.42 0.34 -27.32
CA GLY A 54 -13.33 1.12 -26.48
C GLY A 54 -13.78 0.37 -25.22
N VAL A 55 -14.09 -0.93 -25.36
CA VAL A 55 -14.43 -1.79 -24.22
C VAL A 55 -13.25 -1.90 -23.26
N LEU A 56 -12.07 -2.22 -23.76
CA LEU A 56 -10.86 -2.33 -22.93
C LEU A 56 -10.47 -1.00 -22.28
N SER A 57 -10.70 0.13 -22.94
CA SER A 57 -10.51 1.46 -22.35
C SER A 57 -11.48 1.70 -21.18
N ASN A 58 -12.71 1.19 -21.26
CA ASN A 58 -13.65 1.27 -20.14
C ASN A 58 -13.21 0.37 -18.96
N GLU A 59 -12.73 -0.83 -19.24
CA GLU A 59 -12.17 -1.72 -18.20
C GLU A 59 -10.93 -1.11 -17.53
N LEU A 60 -10.03 -0.49 -18.31
CA LEU A 60 -8.87 0.23 -17.78
C LEU A 60 -9.27 1.43 -16.92
N ARG A 61 -10.38 2.10 -17.26
CA ARG A 61 -10.95 3.17 -16.45
C ARG A 61 -11.43 2.65 -15.10
N GLN A 62 -12.20 1.56 -15.12
CA GLN A 62 -12.71 0.93 -13.91
C GLN A 62 -11.57 0.42 -13.02
N PHE A 63 -10.59 -0.26 -13.61
CA PHE A 63 -9.35 -0.67 -12.94
C PHE A 63 -8.67 0.51 -12.24
N ALA A 64 -8.53 1.65 -12.91
CA ALA A 64 -7.87 2.82 -12.33
C ALA A 64 -8.64 3.37 -11.12
N MET A 65 -9.97 3.39 -11.17
CA MET A 65 -10.82 3.79 -10.04
C MET A 65 -10.72 2.81 -8.86
N ASP A 66 -10.74 1.52 -9.13
CA ASP A 66 -10.62 0.48 -8.11
C ASP A 66 -9.24 0.50 -7.44
N LEU A 67 -8.18 0.74 -8.23
CA LEU A 67 -6.83 0.91 -7.72
C LEU A 67 -6.72 2.13 -6.80
N GLN A 68 -7.34 3.25 -7.17
CA GLN A 68 -7.39 4.44 -6.29
C GLN A 68 -8.10 4.15 -4.97
N LYS A 69 -9.20 3.39 -5.01
CA LYS A 69 -9.93 2.99 -3.81
C LYS A 69 -9.09 2.08 -2.90
N GLN A 70 -8.40 1.09 -3.47
CA GLN A 70 -7.50 0.22 -2.71
C GLN A 70 -6.33 1.01 -2.09
N MET A 71 -5.74 1.94 -2.85
CA MET A 71 -4.68 2.82 -2.35
C MET A 71 -5.15 3.72 -1.18
N ALA A 72 -6.39 4.22 -1.24
CA ALA A 72 -6.97 4.98 -0.14
C ALA A 72 -7.13 4.15 1.14
N GLN A 73 -7.56 2.89 1.01
CA GLN A 73 -7.64 1.96 2.15
C GLN A 73 -6.25 1.62 2.70
N LEU A 74 -5.27 1.39 1.83
CA LEU A 74 -3.89 1.10 2.23
C LEU A 74 -3.26 2.29 2.98
N ARG A 75 -3.58 3.53 2.57
CA ARG A 75 -3.15 4.76 3.25
C ARG A 75 -3.71 4.83 4.68
N GLU A 76 -5.00 4.56 4.84
CA GLU A 76 -5.64 4.57 6.16
C GLU A 76 -5.01 3.53 7.10
N MET A 77 -4.78 2.32 6.58
CA MET A 77 -4.09 1.29 7.35
C MET A 77 -2.67 1.69 7.74
N THR A 78 -1.94 2.33 6.84
CA THR A 78 -0.58 2.80 7.10
C THR A 78 -0.57 3.87 8.20
N HIS A 79 -1.57 4.77 8.23
CA HIS A 79 -1.75 5.72 9.33
C HIS A 79 -2.01 5.01 10.67
N GLY A 80 -2.87 3.99 10.66
CA GLY A 80 -3.11 3.13 11.82
C GLY A 80 -1.85 2.43 12.33
N SER A 81 -0.95 1.99 11.44
CA SER A 81 0.34 1.38 11.82
C SER A 81 1.22 2.38 12.58
N VAL A 82 1.31 3.63 12.10
CA VAL A 82 2.09 4.69 12.77
C VAL A 82 1.56 4.98 14.16
N ALA A 83 0.23 5.06 14.31
CA ALA A 83 -0.40 5.32 15.60
C ALA A 83 -0.08 4.22 16.62
N LYS A 84 -0.20 2.94 16.20
CA LYS A 84 0.14 1.77 17.04
C LYS A 84 1.62 1.72 17.42
N LEU A 85 2.49 1.98 16.44
CA LEU A 85 3.94 2.01 16.67
C LEU A 85 4.33 3.14 17.63
N THR A 86 3.72 4.32 17.49
CA THR A 86 3.92 5.45 18.40
C THR A 86 3.48 5.09 19.82
N ALA A 87 2.35 4.43 19.97
CA ALA A 87 1.87 3.96 21.28
C ALA A 87 2.84 2.96 21.92
N LEU A 88 3.37 2.01 21.13
CA LEU A 88 4.38 1.05 21.58
C LEU A 88 5.67 1.75 22.05
N LEU A 89 6.16 2.73 21.29
CA LEU A 89 7.36 3.49 21.69
C LEU A 89 7.15 4.31 22.97
N ARG A 90 5.97 4.93 23.13
CA ARG A 90 5.60 5.63 24.38
C ARG A 90 5.56 4.67 25.56
N GLN A 91 4.99 3.49 25.38
CA GLN A 91 4.93 2.45 26.40
C GLN A 91 6.33 1.96 26.79
N ALA A 92 7.18 1.65 25.80
CA ALA A 92 8.56 1.26 26.04
C ALA A 92 9.36 2.35 26.80
N ARG A 93 9.11 3.63 26.49
CA ARG A 93 9.71 4.76 27.22
C ARG A 93 9.22 4.82 28.66
N LEU A 94 7.93 4.65 28.91
CA LEU A 94 7.36 4.63 30.27
C LEU A 94 7.94 3.49 31.09
N SER A 95 7.99 2.27 30.54
CA SER A 95 8.59 1.12 31.22
C SER A 95 10.04 1.39 31.63
N ARG A 96 10.81 2.12 30.82
CA ARG A 96 12.18 2.53 31.17
C ARG A 96 12.24 3.46 32.38
N VAL A 97 11.32 4.41 32.48
CA VAL A 97 11.24 5.34 33.62
C VAL A 97 10.90 4.57 34.90
N PHE A 98 9.95 3.63 34.82
CA PHE A 98 9.61 2.77 35.95
C PHE A 98 10.76 1.86 36.37
N GLU A 99 11.47 1.23 35.43
CA GLU A 99 12.65 0.42 35.75
C GLU A 99 13.76 1.25 36.42
N ARG A 100 14.00 2.48 35.98
CA ARG A 100 14.97 3.37 36.66
C ARG A 100 14.50 3.71 38.08
N THR A 101 13.23 4.10 38.23
CA THR A 101 12.65 4.43 39.53
C THR A 101 12.69 3.23 40.48
N ARG A 102 12.44 2.02 39.96
CA ARG A 102 12.53 0.75 40.68
C ARG A 102 13.93 0.50 41.24
N ASN A 103 14.96 0.76 40.45
CA ASN A 103 16.36 0.58 40.84
C ASN A 103 16.81 1.60 41.91
N GLU A 104 16.21 2.79 41.91
CA GLU A 104 16.49 3.87 42.87
C GLU A 104 15.64 3.76 44.16
N SER A 105 14.56 2.96 44.14
CA SER A 105 13.63 2.81 45.26
C SER A 105 13.98 1.62 46.17
N THR A 106 13.69 1.77 47.46
CA THR A 106 13.86 0.70 48.48
C THR A 106 12.57 0.49 49.27
N GLY A 107 12.48 -0.64 49.98
CA GLY A 107 11.34 -0.98 50.84
C GLY A 107 10.00 -1.04 50.10
N THR A 108 8.95 -0.48 50.71
CA THR A 108 7.57 -0.50 50.20
C THR A 108 7.42 0.14 48.83
N GLY A 109 8.18 1.21 48.53
CA GLY A 109 8.12 1.88 47.22
C GLY A 109 8.55 0.96 46.07
N ARG A 110 9.57 0.13 46.29
CA ARG A 110 10.01 -0.87 45.30
C ARG A 110 8.97 -1.96 45.06
N MET A 111 8.32 -2.45 46.13
CA MET A 111 7.28 -3.48 46.02
C MET A 111 6.07 -3.00 45.21
N LEU A 112 5.62 -1.74 45.44
CA LEU A 112 4.51 -1.15 44.67
C LEU A 112 4.85 -0.99 43.19
N ILE A 113 6.08 -0.59 42.86
CA ILE A 113 6.54 -0.49 41.47
C ILE A 113 6.61 -1.88 40.82
N ASP A 114 7.11 -2.89 41.54
CA ASP A 114 7.16 -4.28 41.06
C ASP A 114 5.78 -4.83 40.73
N GLU A 115 4.80 -4.62 41.61
CA GLU A 115 3.43 -5.06 41.40
C GLU A 115 2.79 -4.36 40.20
N PHE A 116 2.96 -3.03 40.09
CA PHE A 116 2.46 -2.25 38.97
C PHE A 116 3.07 -2.70 37.63
N MET A 117 4.38 -2.91 37.58
CA MET A 117 5.08 -3.40 36.39
C MET A 117 4.60 -4.80 36.00
N LYS A 118 4.48 -5.73 36.96
CA LYS A 118 4.03 -7.09 36.71
C LYS A 118 2.60 -7.15 36.15
N ASN A 119 1.69 -6.33 36.68
CA ASN A 119 0.32 -6.21 36.17
C ASN A 119 0.26 -5.63 34.75
N ARG A 120 1.09 -4.62 34.44
CA ARG A 120 1.19 -4.05 33.09
C ARG A 120 1.80 -5.02 32.08
N GLN A 121 2.90 -5.66 32.43
CA GLN A 121 3.72 -6.46 31.52
C GLN A 121 2.97 -7.71 31.03
N ASN A 122 2.20 -8.35 31.91
CA ASN A 122 1.51 -9.60 31.58
C ASN A 122 0.30 -9.42 30.64
N THR A 123 -0.32 -8.23 30.60
CA THR A 123 -1.58 -8.04 29.87
C THR A 123 -1.51 -7.00 28.76
N ALA A 124 -0.73 -5.94 28.91
CA ALA A 124 -0.69 -4.85 27.93
C ALA A 124 0.33 -5.11 26.81
N ASP A 125 1.53 -5.60 27.13
CA ASP A 125 2.61 -5.76 26.14
C ASP A 125 2.29 -6.87 25.13
N ALA A 126 1.80 -8.02 25.61
CA ALA A 126 1.45 -9.15 24.75
C ALA A 126 0.30 -8.81 23.77
N ARG A 127 -0.77 -8.16 24.27
CA ARG A 127 -1.92 -7.74 23.45
C ARG A 127 -1.53 -6.68 22.42
N GLN A 128 -0.70 -5.71 22.81
CA GLN A 128 -0.24 -4.65 21.92
C GLN A 128 0.62 -5.22 20.78
N SER A 129 1.54 -6.14 21.12
CA SER A 129 2.39 -6.82 20.14
C SER A 129 1.56 -7.64 19.14
N GLU A 130 0.57 -8.39 19.64
CA GLU A 130 -0.35 -9.17 18.79
C GLU A 130 -1.18 -8.26 17.87
N GLN A 131 -1.69 -7.14 18.37
CA GLN A 131 -2.46 -6.18 17.56
C GLN A 131 -1.62 -5.53 16.46
N ILE A 132 -0.33 -5.28 16.71
CA ILE A 132 0.61 -4.76 15.70
C ILE A 132 0.88 -5.85 14.67
N ALA A 133 1.18 -7.08 15.10
CA ALA A 133 1.42 -8.20 14.20
C ALA A 133 0.19 -8.50 13.31
N ALA A 134 -1.02 -8.46 13.88
CA ALA A 134 -2.27 -8.62 13.12
C ALA A 134 -2.47 -7.48 12.10
N HIS A 135 -2.15 -6.25 12.47
CA HIS A 135 -2.26 -5.09 11.59
C HIS A 135 -1.27 -5.15 10.43
N ASN A 136 -0.02 -5.53 10.73
CA ASN A 136 1.03 -5.71 9.72
C ASN A 136 0.67 -6.84 8.75
N ARG A 137 0.11 -7.97 9.24
CA ARG A 137 -0.39 -9.04 8.38
C ARG A 137 -1.48 -8.55 7.43
N ARG A 138 -2.46 -7.78 7.92
CA ARG A 138 -3.51 -7.21 7.07
C ARG A 138 -2.94 -6.23 6.04
N LEU A 139 -1.98 -5.40 6.44
CA LEU A 139 -1.34 -4.43 5.54
C LEU A 139 -0.62 -5.17 4.40
N THR A 140 0.10 -6.24 4.73
CA THR A 140 0.75 -7.11 3.73
C THR A 140 -0.26 -7.75 2.79
N GLN A 141 -1.36 -8.28 3.32
CA GLN A 141 -2.42 -8.87 2.50
C GLN A 141 -2.99 -7.85 1.51
N MET A 142 -3.28 -6.63 1.96
CA MET A 142 -3.80 -5.58 1.07
C MET A 142 -2.80 -5.18 -0.02
N ILE A 143 -1.49 -5.15 0.27
CA ILE A 143 -0.47 -4.92 -0.75
C ILE A 143 -0.51 -6.03 -1.80
N ALA A 144 -0.62 -7.29 -1.37
CA ALA A 144 -0.72 -8.44 -2.27
C ALA A 144 -1.98 -8.38 -3.14
N ASP A 145 -3.14 -8.09 -2.54
CA ASP A 145 -4.41 -7.92 -3.25
C ASP A 145 -4.34 -6.79 -4.28
N THR A 146 -3.66 -5.68 -3.92
CA THR A 146 -3.45 -4.56 -4.85
C THR A 146 -2.49 -4.92 -5.98
N ALA A 147 -1.44 -5.69 -5.70
CA ALA A 147 -0.51 -6.17 -6.72
C ALA A 147 -1.24 -7.08 -7.73
N GLN A 148 -2.11 -7.98 -7.25
CA GLN A 148 -2.94 -8.81 -8.11
C GLN A 148 -3.88 -7.97 -9.00
N LEU A 149 -4.51 -6.94 -8.44
CA LEU A 149 -5.32 -6.00 -9.24
C LEU A 149 -4.47 -5.34 -10.35
N ALA A 150 -3.25 -4.94 -10.04
CA ALA A 150 -2.34 -4.35 -11.03
C ALA A 150 -1.89 -5.34 -12.12
N GLU A 151 -1.75 -6.62 -11.81
CA GLU A 151 -1.52 -7.67 -12.82
C GLU A 151 -2.67 -7.79 -13.81
N LEU A 152 -3.91 -7.76 -13.32
CA LEU A 152 -5.10 -7.73 -14.19
C LEU A 152 -5.09 -6.49 -15.09
N GLY A 153 -4.76 -5.32 -14.54
CA GLY A 153 -4.57 -4.09 -15.32
C GLY A 153 -3.52 -4.26 -16.42
N GLY A 154 -2.42 -4.97 -16.13
CA GLY A 154 -1.36 -5.26 -17.12
C GLY A 154 -1.86 -6.16 -18.26
N VAL A 155 -2.72 -7.14 -17.96
CA VAL A 155 -3.38 -7.96 -18.97
C VAL A 155 -4.29 -7.09 -19.86
N LEU A 156 -5.11 -6.23 -19.26
CA LEU A 156 -5.99 -5.31 -20.00
C LEU A 156 -5.19 -4.39 -20.94
N ALA A 157 -4.07 -3.85 -20.48
CA ALA A 157 -3.22 -2.98 -21.30
C ALA A 157 -2.63 -3.71 -22.51
N ARG A 158 -2.16 -4.95 -22.32
CA ARG A 158 -1.67 -5.79 -23.43
C ARG A 158 -2.78 -6.13 -24.43
N SER A 159 -3.97 -6.49 -23.94
CA SER A 159 -5.13 -6.70 -24.80
C SER A 159 -5.50 -5.44 -25.57
N ALA A 160 -5.44 -4.26 -24.93
CA ALA A 160 -5.76 -3.00 -25.59
C ALA A 160 -4.77 -2.67 -26.71
N LYS A 161 -3.51 -3.09 -26.56
CA LYS A 161 -2.48 -2.96 -27.60
C LYS A 161 -2.77 -3.82 -28.82
N ILE A 162 -3.32 -5.03 -28.62
CA ILE A 162 -3.76 -5.91 -29.71
C ILE A 162 -4.94 -5.25 -30.45
N GLU A 163 -5.98 -4.86 -29.73
CA GLU A 163 -7.17 -4.21 -30.32
C GLU A 163 -6.82 -2.89 -31.04
N ALA A 164 -5.87 -2.12 -30.51
CA ALA A 164 -5.39 -0.90 -31.13
C ALA A 164 -4.83 -1.14 -32.55
N ALA A 165 -4.12 -2.25 -32.77
CA ALA A 165 -3.56 -2.59 -34.07
C ALA A 165 -4.65 -2.78 -35.13
N TYR A 166 -5.81 -3.30 -34.74
CA TYR A 166 -6.99 -3.49 -35.60
C TYR A 166 -7.85 -2.23 -35.78
N GLY A 167 -7.42 -1.09 -35.22
CA GLY A 167 -8.12 0.21 -35.24
C GLY A 167 -8.35 0.87 -36.60
N GLY A 168 -8.01 0.20 -37.71
CA GLY A 168 -8.12 0.71 -39.07
C GLY A 168 -7.39 2.06 -39.24
N PRO A 169 -8.04 3.11 -39.77
CA PRO A 169 -7.42 4.44 -39.93
C PRO A 169 -6.92 5.08 -38.63
N PHE A 170 -7.46 4.67 -37.48
CA PHE A 170 -7.08 5.19 -36.17
C PHE A 170 -6.00 4.35 -35.47
N SER A 171 -5.54 3.26 -36.09
CA SER A 171 -4.61 2.30 -35.51
C SER A 171 -3.38 2.98 -34.89
N ALA A 172 -2.72 3.89 -35.61
CA ALA A 172 -1.56 4.62 -35.09
C ALA A 172 -1.84 5.39 -33.77
N ALA A 173 -2.98 6.09 -33.70
CA ALA A 173 -3.37 6.84 -32.51
C ALA A 173 -3.76 5.93 -31.34
N LEU A 174 -4.48 4.83 -31.62
CA LEU A 174 -4.84 3.85 -30.60
C LEU A 174 -3.60 3.12 -30.08
N THR A 175 -2.64 2.78 -30.94
CA THR A 175 -1.40 2.10 -30.56
C THR A 175 -0.56 2.98 -29.65
N GLN A 176 -0.48 4.28 -29.92
CA GLN A 176 0.19 5.23 -29.03
C GLN A 176 -0.44 5.24 -27.64
N VAL A 177 -1.76 5.42 -27.56
CA VAL A 177 -2.49 5.42 -26.28
C VAL A 177 -2.34 4.09 -25.54
N SER A 178 -2.42 2.96 -26.24
CA SER A 178 -2.23 1.62 -25.66
C SER A 178 -0.82 1.42 -25.10
N SER A 179 0.19 1.97 -25.76
CA SER A 179 1.59 1.88 -25.30
C SER A 179 1.80 2.73 -24.05
N ASP A 180 1.12 3.89 -23.97
CA ASP A 180 1.13 4.71 -22.76
C ASP A 180 0.44 4.01 -21.57
N PHE A 181 -0.64 3.25 -21.82
CA PHE A 181 -1.27 2.41 -20.79
C PHE A 181 -0.31 1.35 -20.29
N GLU A 182 0.29 0.58 -21.21
CA GLU A 182 1.24 -0.49 -20.88
C GLU A 182 2.40 0.05 -20.05
N ARG A 183 2.96 1.19 -20.43
CA ARG A 183 4.01 1.87 -19.67
C ARG A 183 3.54 2.27 -18.27
N THR A 184 2.43 3.01 -18.17
CA THR A 184 1.98 3.56 -16.88
C THR A 184 1.58 2.44 -15.91
N ILE A 185 0.96 1.38 -16.42
CA ILE A 185 0.57 0.21 -15.61
C ILE A 185 1.80 -0.64 -15.24
N GLY A 186 2.76 -0.83 -16.14
CA GLY A 186 4.02 -1.48 -15.82
C GLY A 186 4.78 -0.76 -14.70
N GLU A 187 4.76 0.57 -14.70
CA GLU A 187 5.31 1.37 -13.59
C GLU A 187 4.54 1.17 -12.27
N ILE A 188 3.21 1.05 -12.31
CA ILE A 188 2.39 0.70 -11.12
C ILE A 188 2.78 -0.68 -10.58
N GLN A 189 2.88 -1.68 -11.46
CA GLN A 189 3.28 -3.04 -11.09
C GLN A 189 4.67 -3.04 -10.44
N HIS A 190 5.63 -2.31 -11.02
CA HIS A 190 6.97 -2.19 -10.45
C HIS A 190 6.97 -1.59 -9.04
N SER A 191 6.22 -0.51 -8.81
CA SER A 191 6.03 0.10 -7.49
C SER A 191 5.47 -0.90 -6.47
N LEU A 192 4.42 -1.66 -6.84
CA LEU A 192 3.79 -2.63 -5.94
C LEU A 192 4.65 -3.86 -5.69
N SER A 193 5.34 -4.39 -6.70
CA SER A 193 6.31 -5.49 -6.53
C SER A 193 7.50 -5.07 -5.65
N GLY A 194 7.91 -3.81 -5.72
CA GLY A 194 8.92 -3.23 -4.83
C GLY A 194 8.51 -3.23 -3.36
N LEU A 195 7.21 -3.11 -3.07
CA LEU A 195 6.67 -3.26 -1.71
C LEU A 195 6.62 -4.72 -1.25
N GLY A 196 6.33 -5.66 -2.15
CA GLY A 196 6.19 -7.09 -1.83
C GLY A 196 7.51 -7.87 -1.70
N ARG A 197 8.52 -7.60 -2.54
CA ARG A 197 9.79 -8.38 -2.55
C ARG A 197 10.62 -8.23 -1.28
N GLN A 198 10.62 -7.07 -0.64
CA GLN A 198 11.39 -6.83 0.59
C GLN A 198 10.70 -7.35 1.85
N GLN A 199 9.72 -8.24 1.71
CA GLN A 199 9.10 -8.94 2.84
C GLN A 199 9.68 -10.34 3.07
N VAL A 200 10.47 -10.86 2.11
CA VAL A 200 11.08 -12.20 2.16
C VAL A 200 12.53 -12.15 2.67
N ASP A 201 13.16 -10.97 2.63
CA ASP A 201 14.49 -10.68 3.19
C ASP A 201 14.37 -9.96 4.55
#